data_AF-A0A7W1FC96-F1
#
_entry.id   AF-A0A7W1FC96-F1
#
_cell.length_a   1.000
_cell.length_b   1.000
_cell.length_c   1.000
_cell.angle_alpha   90.00
_cell.angle_beta   90.00
_cell.angle_gamma   90.00
#
_symmetry.space_group_name_H-M   'P 1'
#
loop_
_entity.id
_entity.type
_entity.pdbx_description
1 polymer ?
#
loop_
_entity_poly.entity_id
_entity_poly.type
_entity_poly.pdbx_seq_one_letter_code
_entity_poly.pdbx_strand_id
1 'polypeptide(L)'
;MKNYLTNIRTISTLSVIWVLVSLVISFFAYDWTWFGRSGAILTLGGAALALRPLLRMGVEEFYRDQHIIDGGHFDPTPEEVEAERQGRLDVRASHIGFWFVVIGTIIWAYGDLIQRFVASGR
;
A
#
# COMPACT_ATOMS: atom_id res chain seq x y z
N MET A 1 -8.09 -6.88 17.46
CA MET A 1 -7.28 -5.84 16.77
C MET A 1 -6.43 -6.36 15.59
N LYS A 2 -6.00 -7.64 15.55
CA LYS A 2 -5.14 -8.19 14.48
C LYS A 2 -5.70 -8.14 13.04
N ASN A 3 -7.01 -7.98 12.83
CA ASN A 3 -7.60 -8.11 11.49
C ASN A 3 -7.70 -6.78 10.69
N TYR A 4 -7.58 -5.62 11.34
CA TYR A 4 -7.78 -4.33 10.66
C TYR A 4 -6.53 -3.84 9.93
N LEU A 5 -5.34 -4.09 10.48
CA LEU A 5 -4.06 -3.71 9.87
C LEU A 5 -3.62 -4.65 8.74
N THR A 6 -4.32 -5.77 8.54
CA THR A 6 -3.95 -6.78 7.53
C THR A 6 -4.95 -6.83 6.37
N ASN A 7 -6.05 -6.08 6.46
CA ASN A 7 -7.07 -6.05 5.43
C ASN A 7 -6.66 -5.08 4.32
N ILE A 8 -6.27 -5.66 3.18
CA ILE A 8 -5.84 -4.96 1.97
C ILE A 8 -6.83 -3.85 1.61
N ARG A 9 -8.13 -4.17 1.63
CA ARG A 9 -9.19 -3.22 1.25
C ARG A 9 -9.24 -2.03 2.20
N THR A 10 -9.08 -2.26 3.50
CA THR A 10 -9.15 -1.20 4.50
C THR A 10 -8.00 -0.23 4.35
N ILE A 11 -6.76 -0.72 4.24
CA ILE A 11 -5.59 0.14 4.04
C ILE A 11 -5.70 0.92 2.73
N SER A 12 -5.96 0.22 1.61
CA SER A 12 -6.05 0.90 0.31
C SER A 12 -7.13 1.99 0.30
N THR A 13 -8.31 1.69 0.85
CA THR A 13 -9.44 2.63 0.85
C THR A 13 -9.15 3.84 1.74
N LEU A 14 -8.60 3.62 2.95
CA LEU A 14 -8.26 4.71 3.86
C LEU A 14 -7.17 5.62 3.29
N SER A 15 -6.11 5.05 2.69
CA SER A 15 -5.05 5.84 2.07
C SER A 15 -5.59 6.69 0.91
N VAL A 16 -6.44 6.12 0.05
CA VAL A 16 -7.04 6.88 -1.07
C VAL A 16 -7.97 7.97 -0.57
N ILE A 17 -8.86 7.66 0.38
CA ILE A 17 -9.75 8.66 0.99
C ILE A 17 -8.93 9.81 1.59
N TRP A 18 -7.84 9.49 2.30
CA TRP A 18 -7.00 10.50 2.93
C TRP A 18 -6.36 11.45 1.91
N VAL A 19 -5.86 10.93 0.79
CA VAL A 19 -5.32 11.74 -0.30
C VAL A 19 -6.40 12.63 -0.91
N LEU A 20 -7.60 12.09 -1.16
CA LEU A 20 -8.71 12.87 -1.71
C LEU A 20 -9.16 14.00 -0.77
N VAL A 21 -9.30 13.71 0.53
CA VAL A 21 -9.63 14.72 1.54
C VAL A 21 -8.55 15.79 1.60
N SER A 22 -7.27 15.39 1.61
CA SER A 22 -6.15 16.33 1.62
C SER A 22 -6.11 17.21 0.37
N LEU A 23 -6.44 16.66 -0.80
CA LEU A 23 -6.57 17.40 -2.05
C LEU A 23 -7.68 18.46 -1.97
N VAL A 24 -8.86 18.07 -1.47
CA VAL A 24 -10.00 18.97 -1.29
C VAL A 24 -9.65 20.12 -0.32
N ILE A 25 -9.05 19.79 0.83
CA ILE A 25 -8.59 20.80 1.80
C ILE A 25 -7.57 21.74 1.16
N SER A 26 -6.59 21.20 0.43
CA SER A 26 -5.56 22.00 -0.24
C SER A 26 -6.15 22.98 -1.24
N PHE A 27 -7.17 22.55 -1.99
CA PHE A 27 -7.86 23.38 -2.97
C PHE A 27 -8.59 24.55 -2.33
N PHE A 28 -9.30 24.33 -1.22
CA PHE A 28 -10.03 25.40 -0.53
C PHE A 28 -9.12 26.33 0.29
N ALA A 29 -8.04 25.79 0.88
CA ALA A 29 -7.10 26.56 1.69
C ALA A 29 -6.04 27.31 0.86
N TYR A 30 -5.95 27.04 -0.45
CA TYR A 30 -4.87 27.50 -1.34
C TYR A 30 -3.45 27.14 -0.85
N ASP A 31 -3.36 26.11 -0.01
CA ASP A 31 -2.13 25.59 0.55
C ASP A 31 -1.94 24.14 0.10
N TRP A 32 -1.07 23.93 -0.88
CA TRP A 32 -0.83 22.61 -1.48
C TRP A 32 0.10 21.73 -0.66
N THR A 33 0.61 22.22 0.48
CA THR A 33 1.47 21.42 1.36
C THR A 33 0.70 20.24 1.98
N TRP A 34 -0.61 20.37 2.22
CA TRP A 34 -1.45 19.28 2.70
C TRP A 34 -1.55 18.14 1.71
N PHE A 35 -1.71 18.45 0.41
CA PHE A 35 -1.70 17.46 -0.65
C PHE A 35 -0.32 16.77 -0.74
N GLY A 36 0.77 17.53 -0.73
CA GLY A 36 2.13 16.95 -0.69
C GLY A 36 2.33 15.99 0.47
N ARG A 37 1.96 16.38 1.69
CA ARG A 37 2.06 15.53 2.89
C ARG A 37 1.19 14.27 2.81
N SER A 38 0.06 14.32 2.12
CA SER A 38 -0.80 13.14 1.92
C SER A 38 -0.10 12.03 1.11
N GLY A 39 0.85 12.40 0.24
CA GLY A 39 1.69 11.45 -0.49
C GLY A 39 2.52 10.54 0.41
N ALA A 40 3.00 11.04 1.55
CA ALA A 40 3.73 10.22 2.53
C ALA A 40 2.82 9.16 3.15
N ILE A 41 1.56 9.49 3.43
CA ILE A 41 0.57 8.54 3.98
C ILE A 41 0.20 7.47 2.95
N LEU A 42 0.05 7.86 1.68
CA LEU A 42 -0.15 6.91 0.59
C LEU A 42 1.06 5.98 0.43
N THR A 43 2.26 6.52 0.54
CA THR A 43 3.52 5.76 0.45
C THR A 43 3.64 4.74 1.58
N LEU A 44 3.36 5.15 2.82
CA LEU A 44 3.38 4.26 3.98
C LEU A 44 2.32 3.15 3.87
N GLY A 45 1.11 3.50 3.41
CA GLY A 45 0.06 2.51 3.14
C GLY A 45 0.48 1.52 2.05
N GLY A 46 1.11 2.02 0.98
CA GLY A 46 1.66 1.18 -0.07
C GLY A 46 2.78 0.26 0.40
N ALA A 47 3.70 0.77 1.21
CA ALA A 47 4.80 -0.02 1.79
C ALA A 47 4.25 -1.13 2.71
N ALA A 48 3.24 -0.82 3.54
CA ALA A 48 2.59 -1.83 4.38
C ALA A 48 1.93 -2.94 3.55
N LEU A 49 1.31 -2.60 2.42
CA LEU A 49 0.72 -3.58 1.49
C LEU A 49 1.79 -4.40 0.75
N ALA A 50 2.86 -3.75 0.31
CA ALA A 50 4.02 -4.37 -0.34
C ALA A 50 4.73 -5.37 0.58
N LEU A 51 4.81 -5.05 1.87
CA LEU A 51 5.46 -5.88 2.87
C LEU A 51 4.48 -6.81 3.60
N ARG A 52 3.20 -6.87 3.20
CA ARG A 52 2.20 -7.75 3.83
C ARG A 52 2.67 -9.21 4.01
N PRO A 53 3.31 -9.86 3.02
CA PRO A 53 3.75 -11.26 3.18
C PRO A 53 4.79 -11.39 4.29
N LEU A 54 5.75 -10.45 4.34
CA LEU A 54 6.79 -10.37 5.36
C LEU A 54 6.21 -10.05 6.75
N LEU A 55 5.20 -9.19 6.83
CA LEU A 55 4.51 -8.85 8.08
C LEU A 55 3.64 -10.01 8.60
N ARG A 56 3.12 -10.86 7.70
CA ARG A 56 2.23 -11.98 8.04
C ARG A 56 3.01 -13.20 8.51
N MET A 57 4.03 -13.61 7.77
CA MET A 57 4.79 -14.84 8.02
C MET A 57 6.10 -14.58 8.79
N GLY A 58 6.57 -13.33 8.80
CA GLY A 58 7.92 -13.01 9.28
C GLY A 58 8.98 -13.23 8.21
N VAL A 59 10.17 -12.68 8.45
CA VAL A 59 11.27 -12.67 7.48
C VAL A 59 11.81 -14.09 7.23
N GLU A 60 12.06 -14.84 8.30
CA GLU A 60 12.65 -16.19 8.21
C GLU A 60 11.74 -17.17 7.47
N GLU A 61 10.45 -17.17 7.80
CA GLU A 61 9.47 -18.07 7.20
C GLU A 61 9.20 -17.71 5.73
N PHE A 62 9.19 -16.42 5.39
CA PHE A 62 9.11 -15.96 4.00
C PHE A 62 10.30 -16.42 3.14
N TYR A 63 11.53 -16.36 3.68
CA TYR A 63 12.70 -16.90 2.96
C TYR A 63 12.60 -18.42 2.80
N ARG A 64 12.15 -19.12 3.85
CA ARG A 64 11.98 -20.57 3.79
C ARG A 64 10.95 -20.99 2.75
N ASP A 65 9.81 -20.30 2.69
CA ASP A 65 8.74 -20.53 1.70
C ASP A 65 9.22 -20.33 0.26
N GLN A 66 10.14 -19.38 0.01
CA GLN A 66 10.72 -19.19 -1.33
C GLN A 66 11.70 -20.29 -1.76
N HIS A 67 12.25 -21.05 -0.81
CA HIS A 67 13.30 -22.04 -1.07
C HIS A 67 12.84 -23.50 -1.01
N ILE A 68 11.66 -23.76 -0.42
CA ILE A 68 11.11 -25.11 -0.36
C ILE A 68 10.09 -25.28 -1.48
N ILE A 69 10.47 -26.02 -2.52
CA ILE A 69 9.50 -26.58 -3.47
C ILE A 69 9.04 -27.90 -2.89
N ASP A 70 8.01 -27.86 -2.06
CA ASP A 70 7.34 -29.08 -1.63
C ASP A 70 6.51 -29.58 -2.82
N GLY A 71 6.68 -30.86 -3.20
CA GLY A 71 5.95 -31.46 -4.32
C GLY A 71 4.44 -31.54 -4.08
N GLY A 72 4.01 -31.19 -2.87
CA GLY A 72 2.62 -31.13 -2.45
C GLY A 72 2.02 -32.50 -2.21
N HIS A 73 0.79 -32.50 -1.68
CA HIS A 73 -0.04 -33.70 -1.58
C HIS A 73 -0.90 -33.87 -2.84
N PHE A 74 -1.17 -35.12 -3.24
CA PHE A 74 -2.07 -35.43 -4.37
C PHE A 74 -3.48 -34.89 -4.16
N ASP A 75 -3.98 -34.95 -2.92
CA ASP A 75 -5.19 -34.25 -2.48
C ASP A 75 -4.77 -33.12 -1.55
N PRO A 76 -5.02 -31.85 -1.92
CA PRO A 76 -4.54 -30.71 -1.15
C PRO A 76 -5.23 -30.66 0.22
N THR A 77 -4.42 -30.50 1.26
CA THR A 77 -4.89 -30.32 2.62
C THR A 77 -5.60 -28.97 2.77
N PRO A 78 -6.55 -28.82 3.71
CA PRO A 78 -7.20 -27.52 3.96
C PRO A 78 -6.23 -26.38 4.26
N GLU A 79 -5.06 -26.70 4.85
CA GLU A 79 -4.01 -25.74 5.17
C GLU A 79 -3.28 -25.26 3.90
N GLU A 80 -2.96 -26.15 2.98
CA GLU A 80 -2.35 -25.81 1.67
C GLU A 80 -3.28 -24.92 0.84
N VAL A 81 -4.59 -25.22 0.84
CA VAL A 81 -5.59 -24.41 0.12
C VAL A 81 -5.65 -22.98 0.67
N GLU A 82 -5.65 -22.82 1.99
CA GLU A 82 -5.67 -21.48 2.60
C GLU A 82 -4.32 -20.76 2.44
N ALA A 83 -3.19 -21.48 2.49
CA ALA A 83 -1.87 -20.91 2.22
C ALA A 83 -1.76 -20.38 0.79
N GLU A 84 -2.21 -21.16 -0.20
CA GLU A 84 -2.24 -20.73 -1.61
C GLU A 84 -3.15 -19.50 -1.79
N ARG A 85 -4.31 -19.50 -1.14
CA ARG A 85 -5.24 -18.36 -1.15
C ARG A 85 -4.60 -17.11 -0.57
N GLN A 86 -3.93 -17.22 0.58
CA GLN A 86 -3.21 -16.09 1.20
C GLN A 86 -2.06 -15.63 0.30
N GLY A 87 -1.32 -16.54 -0.33
CA GLY A 87 -0.27 -16.23 -1.30
C GLY A 87 -0.78 -15.41 -2.48
N ARG A 88 -1.91 -15.79 -3.07
CA ARG A 88 -2.55 -15.02 -4.16
C ARG A 88 -2.97 -13.62 -3.70
N LEU A 89 -3.50 -13.50 -2.47
CA LEU A 89 -3.85 -12.20 -1.89
C LEU A 89 -2.62 -11.34 -1.62
N ASP A 90 -1.53 -11.96 -1.17
CA ASP A 90 -0.24 -11.35 -0.88
C ASP A 90 0.42 -10.78 -2.14
N VAL A 91 0.40 -11.53 -3.26
CA VAL A 91 0.89 -11.04 -4.57
C VAL A 91 0.08 -9.82 -5.04
N ARG A 92 -1.26 -9.89 -4.94
CA ARG A 92 -2.13 -8.77 -5.31
C ARG A 92 -1.90 -7.55 -4.42
N ALA A 93 -1.79 -7.75 -3.10
CA ALA A 93 -1.48 -6.70 -2.15
C ALA A 93 -0.13 -6.04 -2.49
N SER A 94 0.86 -6.86 -2.84
CA SER A 94 2.20 -6.38 -3.14
C SER A 94 2.23 -5.53 -4.39
N HIS A 95 1.53 -5.96 -5.45
CA HIS A 95 1.43 -5.20 -6.69
C HIS A 95 0.70 -3.87 -6.50
N ILE A 96 -0.42 -3.86 -5.75
CA ILE A 96 -1.15 -2.61 -5.42
C ILE A 96 -0.27 -1.70 -4.55
N GLY A 97 0.39 -2.28 -3.54
CA GLY A 97 1.26 -1.57 -2.62
C GLY A 97 2.42 -0.88 -3.32
N PHE A 98 3.05 -1.56 -4.29
CA PHE A 98 4.10 -0.98 -5.12
C PHE A 98 3.63 0.29 -5.84
N TRP A 99 2.46 0.25 -6.51
CA TRP A 99 1.93 1.43 -7.19
C TRP A 99 1.59 2.56 -6.22
N PHE A 100 1.10 2.23 -5.02
CA PHE A 100 0.83 3.23 -3.98
C PHE A 100 2.12 3.91 -3.50
N VAL A 101 3.21 3.16 -3.36
CA VAL A 101 4.54 3.72 -3.04
C VAL A 101 5.00 4.66 -4.15
N VAL A 102 4.93 4.25 -5.40
CA VAL A 102 5.37 5.07 -6.54
C VAL A 102 4.56 6.36 -6.63
N ILE A 103 3.24 6.26 -6.64
CA ILE A 103 2.34 7.43 -6.75
C ILE A 103 2.48 8.32 -5.52
N GLY A 104 2.48 7.73 -4.33
CA GLY A 104 2.63 8.46 -3.07
C GLY A 104 3.95 9.23 -3.01
N THR A 105 5.04 8.63 -3.48
CA THR A 105 6.36 9.28 -3.52
C THR A 105 6.36 10.46 -4.48
N ILE A 106 5.73 10.33 -5.65
CA ILE A 106 5.59 11.44 -6.61
C ILE A 106 4.78 12.58 -6.00
N ILE A 107 3.63 12.28 -5.39
CA ILE A 107 2.81 13.28 -4.71
C ILE A 107 3.60 13.93 -3.58
N TRP A 108 4.37 13.16 -2.82
CA TRP A 108 5.14 13.69 -1.70
C TRP A 108 6.28 14.59 -2.16
N ALA A 109 7.01 14.20 -3.20
CA ALA A 109 8.13 14.96 -3.72
C ALA A 109 7.71 16.23 -4.48
N TYR A 110 6.54 16.20 -5.14
CA TYR A 110 6.15 17.25 -6.09
C TYR A 110 4.76 17.86 -5.86
N GLY A 111 4.02 17.45 -4.83
CA GLY A 111 2.65 17.92 -4.62
C GLY A 111 2.56 19.39 -4.23
N ASP A 112 3.58 19.94 -3.57
CA ASP A 112 3.68 21.34 -3.19
C ASP A 112 4.03 22.27 -4.36
N LEU A 113 4.69 21.75 -5.41
CA LEU A 113 5.02 22.50 -6.62
C LEU A 113 3.77 23.02 -7.35
N ILE A 114 2.61 22.39 -7.15
CA ILE A 114 1.33 22.89 -7.68
C ILE A 114 1.10 24.34 -7.23
N GLN A 115 1.48 24.68 -5.99
CA GLN A 115 1.34 26.05 -5.49
C GLN A 115 2.14 27.05 -6.31
N ARG A 116 3.33 26.68 -6.80
CA ARG A 116 4.17 27.58 -7.59
C ARG A 116 3.55 27.86 -8.96
N PHE A 117 3.00 26.85 -9.61
CA PHE A 117 2.31 27.02 -10.89
C PHE A 117 1.03 27.83 -10.76
N VAL A 118 0.24 27.60 -9.70
CA VAL A 118 -0.99 28.34 -9.43
C VAL A 118 -0.69 29.79 -9.04
N ALA A 119 0.39 30.03 -8.29
CA ALA A 119 0.81 31.38 -7.91
C ALA A 119 1.41 32.18 -9.06
N SER A 120 2.09 31.54 -10.02
CA SER A 120 2.67 32.24 -11.20
C SER A 120 1.65 32.66 -12.26
N GLY A 121 0.42 32.16 -12.18
CA GLY A 121 -0.67 32.50 -13.11
C GLY A 121 -1.62 33.60 -12.62
N ARG A 122 -1.36 34.20 -11.45
CA ARG A 122 -2.06 35.38 -10.90
C ARG A 122 -1.11 36.55 -10.83
#